data_AF-A0A8D0AGB7-F1
#
_entry.id   AF-A0A8D0AGB7-F1
#
_cell.length_a   1.000
_cell.length_b   1.000
_cell.length_c   1.000
_cell.angle_alpha   90.00
_cell.angle_beta   90.00
_cell.angle_gamma   90.00
#
_symmetry.space_group_name_H-M   'P 1'
#
loop_
_entity.id
_entity.type
_entity.pdbx_description
1 polymer ?
#
loop_
_entity_poly.entity_id
_entity_poly.type
_entity_poly.pdbx_seq_one_letter_code
_entity_poly.pdbx_strand_id
1 'polypeptide(L)'
;MDQQHLFQKLLHGGKIGVSGDMRADSPGHSAQYGSYTLMHLDSNCIIDLQLVQSNEVGGSYHMEKEGLKRCLDLLDSNGLEVDYIVTDRHPQIQKYLRERSITHFYDVWHFEKGLSKKLDKVAQNKDCGVLKKWLRSIKNHVYWSATSSTSGPEKVAKWTSIVNHIQNVHLHENPLFPKCQHPDRVSRDPSKWFKPVALYKVEKILVNKRVVKDVEKLSHHYQTSSLEAFHNLILPTAAWLIYIISKLFCHFSLQLYFCRLYLAAMHYNENADREQATTSAGQPVFKVVFPKSRKGEVTARPVKTDPTYKYVEELMRLVFEAVFEDPTPFVEVLKSIPIPKDLASEHERPSKEEVVARHVSRFVQGTVGTLHTMHPDPETAGVSGVQYTMGLPP
;
A
#
# COMPACT_ATOMS: atom_id res chain seq x y z
N MET A 1 7.95 -18.53 -16.48
CA MET A 1 6.48 -18.80 -16.53
C MET A 1 5.77 -17.62 -17.19
N ASP A 2 5.06 -17.88 -18.29
CA ASP A 2 4.29 -16.88 -19.05
C ASP A 2 3.04 -16.41 -18.26
N GLN A 3 2.71 -15.12 -18.30
CA GLN A 3 1.53 -14.55 -17.65
C GLN A 3 0.25 -15.22 -18.17
N GLN A 4 0.19 -15.55 -19.46
CA GLN A 4 -0.95 -16.29 -20.02
C GLN A 4 -1.10 -17.67 -19.40
N HIS A 5 0.01 -18.38 -19.16
CA HIS A 5 -0.03 -19.68 -18.50
C HIS A 5 -0.53 -19.56 -17.06
N LEU A 6 -0.14 -18.49 -16.34
CA LEU A 6 -0.67 -18.19 -15.01
C LEU A 6 -2.18 -17.94 -15.06
N PHE A 7 -2.67 -17.15 -16.02
CA PHE A 7 -4.11 -16.92 -16.19
C PHE A 7 -4.88 -18.19 -16.49
N GLN A 8 -4.36 -19.04 -17.39
CA GLN A 8 -4.96 -20.35 -17.65
C GLN A 8 -5.04 -21.21 -16.39
N LYS A 9 -3.98 -21.25 -15.58
CA LYS A 9 -3.99 -21.98 -14.30
C LYS A 9 -5.05 -21.44 -13.34
N LEU A 10 -5.19 -20.12 -13.25
CA LEU A 10 -6.16 -19.46 -12.36
C LEU A 10 -7.61 -19.66 -12.83
N LEU A 11 -7.87 -19.69 -14.15
CA LEU A 11 -9.20 -19.96 -14.70
C LEU A 11 -9.77 -21.31 -14.25
N HIS A 12 -8.92 -22.33 -14.13
CA HIS A 12 -9.34 -23.65 -13.61
C HIS A 12 -9.70 -23.62 -12.11
N GLY A 13 -9.23 -22.62 -11.36
CA GLY A 13 -9.47 -22.47 -9.93
C GLY A 13 -10.77 -21.74 -9.58
N GLY A 14 -11.47 -21.15 -10.56
CA GLY A 14 -12.68 -20.37 -10.35
C GLY A 14 -12.39 -18.91 -10.00
N LYS A 15 -13.23 -18.33 -9.12
CA LYS A 15 -13.07 -16.92 -8.73
C LYS A 15 -11.82 -16.72 -7.87
N ILE A 16 -11.13 -15.61 -8.08
CA ILE A 16 -9.84 -15.34 -7.43
C ILE A 16 -9.92 -14.22 -6.40
N GLY A 17 -9.22 -14.40 -5.28
CA GLY A 17 -8.93 -13.36 -4.31
C GLY A 17 -7.65 -12.63 -4.70
N VAL A 18 -7.70 -11.29 -4.79
CA VAL A 18 -6.52 -10.47 -5.15
C VAL A 18 -6.23 -9.39 -4.10
N SER A 19 -4.99 -8.93 -4.06
CA SER A 19 -4.60 -7.72 -3.33
C SER A 19 -3.88 -6.77 -4.24
N GLY A 20 -4.01 -5.48 -3.98
CA GLY A 20 -3.32 -4.48 -4.79
C GLY A 20 -2.97 -3.21 -4.03
N ASP A 21 -1.85 -2.64 -4.43
CA ASP A 21 -1.29 -1.42 -3.87
C ASP A 21 -0.40 -0.72 -4.91
N MET A 22 -0.33 0.61 -4.82
CA MET A 22 0.48 1.43 -5.69
C MET A 22 1.70 1.96 -4.96
N ARG A 23 2.85 1.85 -5.62
CA ARG A 23 4.05 2.59 -5.24
C ARG A 23 4.34 3.73 -6.22
N ALA A 24 4.56 4.92 -5.69
CA ALA A 24 5.02 6.07 -6.45
C ALA A 24 6.56 6.19 -6.45
N ASP A 25 7.11 6.82 -7.48
CA ASP A 25 8.55 7.10 -7.62
C ASP A 25 9.07 8.17 -6.65
N SER A 26 8.23 9.14 -6.29
CA SER A 26 8.54 10.17 -5.30
C SER A 26 7.37 10.38 -4.32
N PRO A 27 7.65 10.86 -3.09
CA PRO A 27 6.61 11.14 -2.11
C PRO A 27 5.82 12.42 -2.44
N GLY A 28 4.55 12.44 -2.08
CA GLY A 28 3.69 13.62 -2.19
C GLY A 28 3.05 13.77 -3.57
N HIS A 29 2.56 14.97 -3.88
CA HIS A 29 1.78 15.23 -5.10
C HIS A 29 2.62 15.35 -6.37
N SER A 30 3.96 15.28 -6.26
CA SER A 30 4.91 15.45 -7.37
C SER A 30 5.33 14.16 -8.07
N ALA A 31 4.73 13.01 -7.71
CA ALA A 31 5.08 11.74 -8.35
C ALA A 31 4.84 11.78 -9.86
N GLN A 32 5.84 11.35 -10.62
CA GLN A 32 5.75 11.24 -12.07
C GLN A 32 5.21 9.88 -12.46
N TYR A 33 5.64 8.82 -11.78
CA TYR A 33 5.26 7.44 -12.09
C TYR A 33 4.71 6.72 -10.86
N GLY A 34 3.62 5.98 -11.07
CA GLY A 34 3.03 5.05 -10.11
C GLY A 34 3.00 3.64 -10.68
N SER A 35 3.63 2.70 -10.01
CA SER A 35 3.52 1.26 -10.30
C SER A 35 2.45 0.63 -9.41
N TYR A 36 1.33 0.23 -9.99
CA TYR A 36 0.32 -0.57 -9.33
C TYR A 36 0.69 -2.05 -9.44
N THR A 37 0.61 -2.77 -8.33
CA THR A 37 0.87 -4.21 -8.27
C THR A 37 -0.41 -4.93 -7.92
N LEU A 38 -0.76 -5.96 -8.70
CA LEU A 38 -1.83 -6.89 -8.36
C LEU A 38 -1.25 -8.28 -8.05
N MET A 39 -1.59 -8.81 -6.88
CA MET A 39 -1.13 -10.10 -6.38
C MET A 39 -2.31 -11.04 -6.16
N HIS A 40 -2.20 -12.26 -6.68
CA HIS A 40 -3.10 -13.34 -6.35
C HIS A 40 -2.78 -13.88 -4.96
N LEU A 41 -3.80 -13.96 -4.13
CA LEU A 41 -3.65 -14.12 -2.69
C LEU A 41 -3.35 -15.55 -2.26
N ASP A 42 -3.96 -16.55 -2.90
CA ASP A 42 -3.81 -17.94 -2.47
C ASP A 42 -2.47 -18.54 -2.94
N SER A 43 -1.98 -18.10 -4.09
CA SER A 43 -0.70 -18.54 -4.64
C SER A 43 0.44 -17.57 -4.39
N ASN A 44 0.22 -16.50 -3.61
CA ASN A 44 1.23 -15.52 -3.25
C ASN A 44 2.07 -15.01 -4.45
N CYS A 45 1.40 -14.74 -5.57
CA CYS A 45 2.04 -14.52 -6.88
C CYS A 45 1.60 -13.18 -7.46
N ILE A 46 2.54 -12.40 -7.99
CA ILE A 46 2.25 -11.20 -8.77
C ILE A 46 1.64 -11.63 -10.10
N ILE A 47 0.38 -11.25 -10.31
CA ILE A 47 -0.37 -11.58 -11.53
C ILE A 47 -0.29 -10.45 -12.56
N ASP A 48 -0.17 -9.21 -12.12
CA ASP A 48 -0.09 -8.06 -13.01
C ASP A 48 0.63 -6.85 -12.39
N LEU A 49 1.21 -6.03 -13.25
CA LEU A 49 1.92 -4.80 -12.92
C LEU A 49 1.58 -3.72 -13.93
N GLN A 50 1.02 -2.61 -13.44
CA GLN A 50 0.62 -1.48 -14.29
C GLN A 50 1.42 -0.24 -13.90
N LEU A 51 2.15 0.31 -14.86
CA LEU A 51 2.81 1.61 -14.70
C LEU A 51 1.86 2.68 -15.23
N VAL A 52 1.69 3.74 -14.44
CA VAL A 52 0.87 4.89 -14.77
C VAL A 52 1.70 6.15 -14.58
N GLN A 53 1.78 6.99 -15.59
CA GLN A 53 2.36 8.32 -15.48
C GLN A 53 1.30 9.33 -15.03
N SER A 54 1.68 10.29 -14.21
CA SER A 54 0.73 11.22 -13.58
C SER A 54 -0.02 12.09 -14.57
N ASN A 55 0.57 12.48 -15.70
CA ASN A 55 -0.09 13.27 -16.74
C ASN A 55 -1.19 12.49 -17.48
N GLU A 56 -1.10 11.16 -17.60
CA GLU A 56 -2.14 10.32 -18.20
C GLU A 56 -3.49 10.45 -17.48
N VAL A 57 -3.45 10.81 -16.20
CA VAL A 57 -4.60 10.75 -15.28
C VAL A 57 -4.85 12.07 -14.55
N GLY A 58 -4.19 13.16 -14.96
CA GLY A 58 -4.37 14.48 -14.35
C GLY A 58 -3.79 14.61 -12.94
N GLY A 59 -2.80 13.79 -12.58
CA GLY A 59 -2.00 13.92 -11.37
C GLY A 59 -1.79 12.62 -10.61
N SER A 60 -0.78 12.62 -9.74
CA SER A 60 -0.36 11.46 -8.94
C SER A 60 -1.46 10.85 -8.06
N TYR A 61 -2.43 11.67 -7.66
CA TYR A 61 -3.58 11.26 -6.86
C TYR A 61 -4.55 10.28 -7.57
N HIS A 62 -4.50 10.23 -8.91
CA HIS A 62 -5.39 9.39 -9.71
C HIS A 62 -4.72 8.10 -10.22
N MET A 63 -3.40 8.01 -10.10
CA MET A 63 -2.63 6.89 -10.65
C MET A 63 -3.02 5.54 -10.03
N GLU A 64 -3.30 5.51 -8.72
CA GLU A 64 -3.64 4.26 -8.02
C GLU A 64 -4.94 3.66 -8.59
N LYS A 65 -5.95 4.50 -8.79
CA LYS A 65 -7.25 4.08 -9.33
C LYS A 65 -7.11 3.60 -10.76
N GLU A 66 -6.33 4.31 -11.57
CA GLU A 66 -6.10 3.92 -12.96
C GLU A 66 -5.32 2.61 -13.05
N GLY A 67 -4.28 2.43 -12.23
CA GLY A 67 -3.53 1.18 -12.18
C GLY A 67 -4.40 0.00 -11.80
N LEU A 68 -5.22 0.14 -10.75
CA LEU A 68 -6.20 -0.88 -10.36
C LEU A 68 -7.19 -1.19 -11.50
N LYS A 69 -7.72 -0.15 -12.16
CA LYS A 69 -8.65 -0.30 -13.27
C LYS A 69 -8.02 -1.13 -14.39
N ARG A 70 -6.81 -0.78 -14.83
CA ARG A 70 -6.08 -1.52 -15.87
C ARG A 70 -5.88 -2.99 -15.50
N CYS A 71 -5.48 -3.27 -14.26
CA CYS A 71 -5.32 -4.66 -13.82
C CYS A 71 -6.63 -5.44 -13.88
N LEU A 72 -7.73 -4.87 -13.37
CA LEU A 72 -9.02 -5.54 -13.37
C LEU A 72 -9.60 -5.70 -14.78
N ASP A 73 -9.42 -4.70 -15.66
CA ASP A 73 -9.81 -4.79 -17.08
C ASP A 73 -9.03 -5.90 -17.81
N LEU A 74 -7.73 -6.05 -17.49
CA LEU A 74 -6.92 -7.15 -17.98
C LEU A 74 -7.45 -8.51 -17.51
N LEU A 75 -7.78 -8.67 -16.22
CA LEU A 75 -8.37 -9.91 -15.71
C LEU A 75 -9.69 -10.25 -16.40
N ASP A 76 -10.60 -9.28 -16.53
CA ASP A 76 -11.89 -9.47 -17.20
C ASP A 76 -11.70 -9.88 -18.66
N SER A 77 -10.79 -9.23 -19.40
CA SER A 77 -10.49 -9.58 -20.79
C SER A 77 -9.93 -11.00 -20.98
N ASN A 78 -9.37 -11.57 -19.91
CA ASN A 78 -8.86 -12.94 -19.88
C ASN A 78 -9.85 -13.91 -19.20
N GLY A 79 -11.06 -13.47 -18.88
CA GLY A 79 -12.13 -14.29 -18.28
C GLY A 79 -11.94 -14.62 -16.80
N LEU A 80 -11.03 -13.94 -16.10
CA LEU A 80 -10.77 -14.16 -14.67
C LEU A 80 -11.71 -13.32 -13.82
N GLU A 81 -12.62 -13.98 -13.09
CA GLU A 81 -13.54 -13.31 -12.19
C GLU A 81 -12.91 -13.08 -10.80
N VAL A 82 -12.91 -11.83 -10.34
CA VAL A 82 -12.41 -11.46 -9.00
C VAL A 82 -13.53 -11.61 -7.96
N ASP A 83 -13.33 -12.49 -6.97
CA ASP A 83 -14.27 -12.67 -5.85
C ASP A 83 -14.21 -11.50 -4.88
N TYR A 84 -12.99 -11.16 -4.46
CA TYR A 84 -12.73 -10.04 -3.57
C TYR A 84 -11.35 -9.45 -3.82
N ILE A 85 -11.22 -8.17 -3.45
CA ILE A 85 -9.95 -7.47 -3.45
C ILE A 85 -9.62 -6.91 -2.08
N VAL A 86 -8.34 -7.00 -1.69
CA VAL A 86 -7.78 -6.38 -0.49
C VAL A 86 -6.93 -5.17 -0.87
N THR A 87 -7.33 -3.97 -0.46
CA THR A 87 -6.53 -2.75 -0.65
C THR A 87 -6.51 -1.89 0.61
N ASP A 88 -5.78 -0.77 0.52
CA ASP A 88 -5.85 0.31 1.47
C ASP A 88 -7.19 1.05 1.46
N ARG A 89 -7.41 1.85 2.51
CA ARG A 89 -8.63 2.62 2.69
C ARG A 89 -8.62 3.92 1.85
N HIS A 90 -8.58 3.79 0.53
CA HIS A 90 -8.62 4.94 -0.37
C HIS A 90 -10.05 5.21 -0.91
N PRO A 91 -10.65 6.39 -0.69
CA PRO A 91 -12.05 6.66 -1.05
C PRO A 91 -12.39 6.48 -2.53
N GLN A 92 -11.46 6.82 -3.44
CA GLN A 92 -11.67 6.63 -4.88
C GLN A 92 -11.75 5.14 -5.24
N ILE A 93 -10.84 4.33 -4.70
CA ILE A 93 -10.82 2.87 -4.88
C ILE A 93 -12.11 2.25 -4.34
N GLN A 94 -12.53 2.68 -3.15
CA GLN A 94 -13.78 2.21 -2.56
C GLN A 94 -15.00 2.54 -3.41
N LYS A 95 -15.07 3.74 -4.02
CA LYS A 95 -16.16 4.12 -4.90
C LYS A 95 -16.14 3.25 -6.16
N TYR A 96 -14.98 3.14 -6.79
CA TYR A 96 -14.80 2.38 -8.03
C TYR A 96 -15.16 0.90 -7.88
N LEU A 97 -14.68 0.23 -6.82
CA LEU A 97 -14.98 -1.18 -6.57
C LEU A 97 -16.46 -1.43 -6.26
N ARG A 98 -17.14 -0.48 -5.59
CA ARG A 98 -18.60 -0.56 -5.39
C ARG A 98 -19.35 -0.46 -6.71
N GLU A 99 -18.94 0.42 -7.61
CA GLU A 99 -19.56 0.58 -8.93
C GLU A 99 -19.35 -0.67 -9.80
N ARG A 100 -18.20 -1.34 -9.66
CA ARG A 100 -17.89 -2.61 -10.33
C ARG A 100 -18.48 -3.85 -9.63
N SER A 101 -19.21 -3.68 -8.53
CA SER A 101 -19.80 -4.76 -7.72
C SER A 101 -18.79 -5.81 -7.22
N ILE A 102 -17.54 -5.41 -6.95
CA ILE A 102 -16.50 -6.29 -6.42
C ILE A 102 -16.44 -6.17 -4.89
N THR A 103 -16.37 -7.31 -4.20
CA THR A 103 -16.22 -7.33 -2.74
C THR A 103 -14.87 -6.72 -2.34
N HIS A 104 -14.90 -5.72 -1.47
CA HIS A 104 -13.70 -5.00 -1.05
C HIS A 104 -13.44 -5.19 0.45
N PHE A 105 -12.28 -5.74 0.78
CA PHE A 105 -11.74 -5.84 2.13
C PHE A 105 -10.56 -4.90 2.35
N TYR A 106 -10.36 -4.48 3.59
CA TYR A 106 -9.26 -3.62 3.99
C TYR A 106 -8.08 -4.41 4.55
N ASP A 107 -6.89 -3.88 4.29
CA ASP A 107 -5.67 -4.32 4.93
C ASP A 107 -5.72 -4.13 6.46
N VAL A 108 -5.61 -5.25 7.17
CA VAL A 108 -5.58 -5.32 8.64
C VAL A 108 -4.38 -4.57 9.23
N TRP A 109 -3.23 -4.62 8.58
CA TRP A 109 -2.01 -3.96 9.04
C TRP A 109 -2.14 -2.44 8.97
N HIS A 110 -2.57 -1.89 7.83
CA HIS A 110 -2.76 -0.45 7.68
C HIS A 110 -3.81 0.08 8.66
N PHE A 111 -4.91 -0.66 8.86
CA PHE A 111 -5.91 -0.36 9.87
C PHE A 111 -5.33 -0.37 11.30
N GLU A 112 -4.66 -1.46 11.71
CA GLU A 112 -4.06 -1.59 13.04
C GLU A 112 -3.03 -0.49 13.29
N LYS A 113 -2.17 -0.19 12.32
CA LYS A 113 -1.16 0.87 12.41
C LYS A 113 -1.81 2.23 12.63
N GLY A 114 -2.90 2.53 11.93
CA GLY A 114 -3.68 3.75 12.10
C GLY A 114 -4.34 3.85 13.48
N LEU A 115 -4.92 2.74 13.95
CA LEU A 115 -5.54 2.63 15.28
C LEU A 115 -4.51 2.79 16.40
N SER A 116 -3.40 2.07 16.30
CA SER A 116 -2.31 2.09 17.27
C SER A 116 -1.71 3.48 17.43
N LYS A 117 -1.49 4.23 16.35
CA LYS A 117 -1.04 5.63 16.44
C LYS A 117 -1.98 6.51 17.28
N LYS A 118 -3.29 6.26 17.24
CA LYS A 118 -4.28 7.00 18.05
C LYS A 118 -4.23 6.56 19.51
N LEU A 119 -4.13 5.26 19.77
CA LEU A 119 -4.02 4.69 21.11
C LEU A 119 -2.71 5.11 21.79
N ASP A 120 -1.60 5.14 21.06
CA ASP A 120 -0.29 5.59 21.56
C ASP A 120 -0.37 7.05 22.04
N LYS A 121 -1.08 7.93 21.32
CA LYS A 121 -1.30 9.32 21.76
C LYS A 121 -2.09 9.38 23.07
N VAL A 122 -3.13 8.55 23.24
CA VAL A 122 -3.89 8.49 24.49
C VAL A 122 -3.06 7.91 25.63
N ALA A 123 -2.21 6.93 25.34
CA ALA A 123 -1.34 6.28 26.32
C ALA A 123 -0.27 7.22 26.91
N GLN A 124 -0.02 8.37 26.30
CA GLN A 124 0.85 9.41 26.84
C GLN A 124 0.21 10.18 28.01
N ASN A 125 -1.12 10.15 28.14
CA ASN A 125 -1.81 10.78 29.26
C ASN A 125 -1.55 9.98 30.56
N LYS A 126 -1.25 10.68 31.67
CA LYS A 126 -0.96 10.06 32.98
C LYS A 126 -2.08 9.13 33.45
N ASP A 127 -3.33 9.50 33.20
CA ASP A 127 -4.51 8.71 33.58
C ASP A 127 -4.67 7.41 32.78
N CYS A 128 -3.99 7.29 31.64
CA CYS A 128 -4.13 6.20 30.67
C CYS A 128 -2.90 5.29 30.61
N GLY A 129 -2.03 5.31 31.63
CA GLY A 129 -0.81 4.50 31.65
C GLY A 129 -1.04 2.98 31.49
N VAL A 130 -2.20 2.48 31.96
CA VAL A 130 -2.62 1.07 31.80
C VAL A 130 -2.72 0.66 30.33
N LEU A 131 -3.06 1.59 29.43
CA LEU A 131 -3.18 1.35 27.99
C LEU A 131 -1.87 0.82 27.40
N LYS A 132 -0.71 1.30 27.85
CA LYS A 132 0.60 0.84 27.35
C LYS A 132 0.78 -0.67 27.50
N LYS A 133 0.29 -1.24 28.60
CA LYS A 133 0.34 -2.69 28.88
C LYS A 133 -0.62 -3.48 27.99
N TRP A 134 -1.73 -2.85 27.59
CA TRP A 134 -2.79 -3.47 26.78
C TRP A 134 -2.61 -3.30 25.27
N LEU A 135 -1.77 -2.38 24.80
CA LEU A 135 -1.57 -2.11 23.38
C LEU A 135 -1.30 -3.38 22.58
N ARG A 136 -0.41 -4.26 23.06
CA ARG A 136 -0.11 -5.52 22.39
C ARG A 136 -1.36 -6.41 22.27
N SER A 137 -2.13 -6.54 23.34
CA SER A 137 -3.36 -7.33 23.35
C SER A 137 -4.42 -6.76 22.42
N ILE A 138 -4.62 -5.43 22.42
CA ILE A 138 -5.58 -4.76 21.51
C ILE A 138 -5.19 -5.00 20.05
N LYS A 139 -3.90 -4.87 19.70
CA LYS A 139 -3.40 -5.15 18.35
C LYS A 139 -3.70 -6.60 17.94
N ASN A 140 -3.33 -7.55 18.80
CA ASN A 140 -3.59 -8.97 18.54
C ASN A 140 -5.09 -9.25 18.40
N HIS A 141 -5.93 -8.55 19.16
CA HIS A 141 -7.38 -8.67 19.08
C HIS A 141 -7.96 -8.18 17.75
N VAL A 142 -7.38 -7.14 17.12
CA VAL A 142 -7.73 -6.72 15.75
C VAL A 142 -7.51 -7.87 14.77
N TYR A 143 -6.29 -8.43 14.76
CA TYR A 143 -5.94 -9.54 13.86
C TYR A 143 -6.82 -10.76 14.13
N TRP A 144 -6.97 -11.15 15.39
CA TRP A 144 -7.81 -12.28 15.77
C TRP A 144 -9.28 -12.09 15.39
N SER A 145 -9.84 -10.89 15.60
CA SER A 145 -11.23 -10.60 15.21
C SER A 145 -11.39 -10.73 13.69
N ALA A 146 -10.42 -10.28 12.90
CA ALA A 146 -10.44 -10.36 11.45
C ALA A 146 -10.32 -11.80 10.93
N THR A 147 -9.36 -12.58 11.47
CA THR A 147 -8.98 -13.89 10.91
C THR A 147 -9.76 -15.07 11.48
N SER A 148 -10.34 -14.92 12.67
CA SER A 148 -11.16 -15.99 13.29
C SER A 148 -12.65 -15.92 12.91
N SER A 149 -13.08 -14.89 12.17
CA SER A 149 -14.49 -14.67 11.82
C SER A 149 -14.77 -15.07 10.38
N THR A 150 -16.02 -15.38 10.07
CA THR A 150 -16.47 -15.69 8.71
C THR A 150 -17.34 -14.59 8.10
N SER A 151 -17.80 -13.64 8.92
CA SER A 151 -18.67 -12.54 8.49
C SER A 151 -18.26 -11.19 9.08
N GLY A 152 -18.63 -10.10 8.38
CA GLY A 152 -18.43 -8.73 8.87
C GLY A 152 -19.07 -8.47 10.24
N PRO A 153 -20.36 -8.81 10.45
CA PRO A 153 -21.02 -8.66 11.75
C PRO A 153 -20.33 -9.44 12.89
N GLU A 154 -19.79 -10.63 12.62
CA GLU A 154 -19.03 -11.40 13.60
C GLU A 154 -17.70 -10.71 13.95
N LYS A 155 -16.98 -10.14 12.97
CA LYS A 155 -15.78 -9.31 13.24
C LYS A 155 -16.10 -8.14 14.14
N VAL A 156 -17.22 -7.48 13.92
CA VAL A 156 -17.69 -6.36 14.74
C VAL A 156 -18.04 -6.85 16.15
N ALA A 157 -18.73 -7.96 16.29
CA ALA A 157 -19.08 -8.55 17.58
C ALA A 157 -17.84 -8.90 18.40
N LYS A 158 -16.87 -9.61 17.78
CA LYS A 158 -15.58 -9.93 18.38
C LYS A 158 -14.77 -8.68 18.70
N TRP A 159 -14.73 -7.70 17.81
CA TRP A 159 -13.98 -6.48 18.05
C TRP A 159 -14.54 -5.67 19.21
N THR A 160 -15.85 -5.42 19.22
CA THR A 160 -16.51 -4.60 20.24
C THR A 160 -16.46 -5.23 21.63
N SER A 161 -16.38 -6.56 21.71
CA SER A 161 -16.19 -7.27 22.98
C SER A 161 -14.89 -6.91 23.71
N ILE A 162 -13.90 -6.33 23.02
CA ILE A 162 -12.65 -5.88 23.65
C ILE A 162 -12.90 -4.87 24.77
N VAL A 163 -13.95 -4.05 24.67
CA VAL A 163 -14.31 -3.04 25.68
C VAL A 163 -14.73 -3.72 26.98
N ASN A 164 -15.42 -4.85 26.90
CA ASN A 164 -15.78 -5.68 28.04
C ASN A 164 -14.54 -6.42 28.55
N HIS A 165 -13.73 -6.98 27.65
CA HIS A 165 -12.55 -7.74 28.00
C HIS A 165 -11.51 -6.91 28.78
N ILE A 166 -11.26 -5.65 28.39
CA ILE A 166 -10.34 -4.76 29.13
C ILE A 166 -10.85 -4.35 30.53
N GLN A 167 -12.07 -4.71 30.86
CA GLN A 167 -12.69 -4.57 32.18
C GLN A 167 -12.88 -5.92 32.90
N ASN A 168 -12.31 -7.00 32.35
CA ASN A 168 -12.47 -8.37 32.83
C ASN A 168 -13.92 -8.91 32.75
N VAL A 169 -14.72 -8.39 31.82
CA VAL A 169 -16.07 -8.88 31.53
C VAL A 169 -16.00 -9.77 30.29
N HIS A 170 -16.32 -11.06 30.46
CA HIS A 170 -16.15 -12.10 29.42
C HIS A 170 -17.48 -12.62 28.86
N LEU A 171 -18.61 -12.10 29.34
CA LEU A 171 -19.95 -12.33 28.81
C LEU A 171 -20.41 -11.08 28.07
N HIS A 172 -21.07 -11.25 26.94
CA HIS A 172 -21.45 -10.18 26.05
C HIS A 172 -22.90 -10.34 25.59
N GLU A 173 -23.58 -9.22 25.41
CA GLU A 173 -24.98 -9.21 24.94
C GLU A 173 -25.12 -9.60 23.47
N ASN A 174 -24.04 -9.49 22.69
CA ASN A 174 -24.10 -9.75 21.25
C ASN A 174 -24.19 -11.26 20.97
N PRO A 175 -25.27 -11.75 20.31
CA PRO A 175 -25.47 -13.17 20.08
C PRO A 175 -24.44 -13.80 19.13
N LEU A 176 -23.79 -13.00 18.28
CA LEU A 176 -22.74 -13.47 17.38
C LEU A 176 -21.43 -13.77 18.12
N PHE A 177 -21.24 -13.20 19.32
CA PHE A 177 -20.09 -13.47 20.17
C PHE A 177 -20.46 -13.30 21.65
N PRO A 178 -21.19 -14.25 22.25
CA PRO A 178 -21.76 -14.08 23.59
C PRO A 178 -20.75 -14.31 24.73
N LYS A 179 -19.62 -14.99 24.46
CA LYS A 179 -18.59 -15.30 25.47
C LYS A 179 -17.19 -15.34 24.87
N CYS A 180 -16.19 -14.89 25.63
CA CYS A 180 -14.77 -15.01 25.28
C CYS A 180 -14.34 -16.47 25.05
N GLN A 181 -13.52 -16.70 24.01
CA GLN A 181 -13.03 -18.03 23.60
C GLN A 181 -11.71 -18.44 24.30
N HIS A 182 -11.56 -18.07 25.57
CA HIS A 182 -10.42 -18.51 26.37
C HIS A 182 -10.88 -18.78 27.81
N PRO A 183 -10.13 -19.59 28.58
CA PRO A 183 -10.38 -19.74 30.00
C PRO A 183 -10.32 -18.39 30.71
N ASP A 184 -11.14 -18.22 31.75
CA ASP A 184 -11.15 -17.00 32.55
C ASP A 184 -9.82 -16.86 33.29
N ARG A 185 -8.95 -15.99 32.76
CA ARG A 185 -7.71 -15.59 33.43
C ARG A 185 -8.04 -14.50 34.44
N VAL A 186 -8.69 -14.89 35.54
CA VAL A 186 -9.10 -13.95 36.60
C VAL A 186 -7.85 -13.44 37.31
N SER A 187 -7.29 -12.33 36.84
CA SER A 187 -6.32 -11.59 37.64
C SER A 187 -7.07 -10.73 38.64
N ARG A 188 -6.94 -11.08 39.93
CA ARG A 188 -7.53 -10.32 41.05
C ARG A 188 -6.89 -8.93 41.28
N ASP A 189 -5.84 -8.59 40.53
CA ASP A 189 -5.13 -7.32 40.62
C ASP A 189 -5.92 -6.22 39.87
N PRO A 190 -6.55 -5.27 40.60
CA PRO A 190 -7.35 -4.22 39.98
C PRO A 190 -6.53 -3.25 39.13
N SER A 191 -5.20 -3.19 39.34
CA SER A 191 -4.31 -2.27 38.64
C SER A 191 -4.10 -2.63 37.16
N LYS A 192 -4.51 -3.85 36.76
CA LYS A 192 -4.43 -4.32 35.38
C LYS A 192 -5.59 -3.86 34.51
N TRP A 193 -6.70 -3.42 35.10
CA TRP A 193 -7.94 -3.12 34.39
C TRP A 193 -8.13 -1.61 34.23
N PHE A 194 -8.94 -1.22 33.24
CA PHE A 194 -9.19 0.20 32.97
C PHE A 194 -10.12 0.81 34.03
N LYS A 195 -9.73 1.97 34.57
CA LYS A 195 -10.60 2.82 35.38
C LYS A 195 -11.57 3.62 34.47
N PRO A 196 -12.73 4.09 34.98
CA PRO A 196 -13.77 4.73 34.15
C PRO A 196 -13.28 5.86 33.22
N VAL A 197 -12.40 6.74 33.71
CA VAL A 197 -11.86 7.86 32.91
C VAL A 197 -11.01 7.38 31.73
N ALA A 198 -10.16 6.38 31.96
CA ALA A 198 -9.31 5.81 30.92
C ALA A 198 -10.12 4.96 29.93
N LEU A 199 -11.10 4.22 30.45
CA LEU A 199 -12.02 3.41 29.66
C LEU A 199 -12.78 4.26 28.65
N TYR A 200 -13.44 5.34 29.09
CA TYR A 200 -14.20 6.22 28.21
C TYR A 200 -13.37 6.79 27.05
N LYS A 201 -12.12 7.22 27.34
CA LYS A 201 -11.20 7.74 26.33
C LYS A 201 -10.81 6.68 25.29
N VAL A 202 -10.59 5.44 25.74
CA VAL A 202 -10.19 4.32 24.87
C VAL A 202 -11.38 3.77 24.09
N GLU A 203 -12.50 3.53 24.74
CA GLU A 203 -13.75 3.07 24.12
C GLU A 203 -14.18 3.99 22.99
N LYS A 204 -14.12 5.31 23.18
CA LYS A 204 -14.42 6.31 22.14
C LYS A 204 -13.57 6.14 20.87
N ILE A 205 -12.35 5.61 21.01
CA ILE A 205 -11.46 5.29 19.87
C ILE A 205 -11.81 3.92 19.30
N LEU A 206 -11.92 2.89 20.15
CA LEU A 206 -12.12 1.50 19.72
C LEU A 206 -13.49 1.29 19.05
N VAL A 207 -14.54 1.92 19.56
CA VAL A 207 -15.93 1.75 19.09
C VAL A 207 -16.42 2.98 18.32
N ASN A 208 -15.49 3.78 17.79
CA ASN A 208 -15.87 4.87 16.90
C ASN A 208 -16.66 4.31 15.69
N LYS A 209 -17.74 4.99 15.29
CA LYS A 209 -18.58 4.57 14.15
C LYS A 209 -17.77 4.24 12.88
N ARG A 210 -16.70 4.99 12.59
CA ARG A 210 -15.82 4.69 11.43
C ARG A 210 -14.98 3.44 11.66
N VAL A 211 -14.44 3.26 12.87
CA VAL A 211 -13.63 2.09 13.24
C VAL A 211 -14.46 0.82 13.14
N VAL A 212 -15.68 0.82 13.67
CA VAL A 212 -16.58 -0.34 13.59
C VAL A 212 -16.91 -0.71 12.13
N LYS A 213 -17.24 0.29 11.30
CA LYS A 213 -17.47 0.08 9.86
C LYS A 213 -16.23 -0.44 9.12
N ASP A 214 -15.04 0.01 9.51
CA ASP A 214 -13.79 -0.45 8.91
C ASP A 214 -13.47 -1.88 9.36
N VAL A 215 -13.74 -2.23 10.63
CA VAL A 215 -13.55 -3.58 11.19
C VAL A 215 -14.38 -4.62 10.46
N GLU A 216 -15.64 -4.29 10.14
CA GLU A 216 -16.53 -5.15 9.38
C GLU A 216 -15.91 -5.61 8.05
N LYS A 217 -15.09 -4.74 7.45
CA LYS A 217 -14.45 -4.94 6.15
C LYS A 217 -13.01 -5.44 6.23
N LEU A 218 -12.47 -5.79 7.40
CA LEU A 218 -11.10 -6.30 7.47
C LEU A 218 -10.96 -7.62 6.71
N SER A 219 -9.85 -7.83 6.01
CA SER A 219 -9.59 -9.11 5.32
C SER A 219 -9.51 -10.27 6.33
N HIS A 220 -10.04 -11.43 5.95
CA HIS A 220 -9.98 -12.66 6.74
C HIS A 220 -8.61 -13.33 6.69
N HIS A 221 -7.76 -12.95 5.73
CA HIS A 221 -6.51 -13.64 5.44
C HIS A 221 -5.30 -12.72 5.69
N TYR A 222 -4.20 -13.29 6.19
CA TYR A 222 -2.93 -12.59 6.40
C TYR A 222 -2.22 -12.38 5.07
N GLN A 223 -2.34 -11.21 4.43
CA GLN A 223 -1.99 -11.14 3.01
C GLN A 223 -1.12 -9.95 2.58
N THR A 224 -1.07 -8.85 3.33
CA THR A 224 -0.36 -7.63 2.86
C THR A 224 1.14 -7.62 3.14
N SER A 225 1.64 -8.50 3.99
CA SER A 225 3.09 -8.64 4.20
C SER A 225 3.83 -9.13 2.95
N SER A 226 3.17 -9.91 2.11
CA SER A 226 3.72 -10.43 0.86
C SER A 226 3.87 -9.32 -0.18
N LEU A 227 2.85 -8.49 -0.32
CA LEU A 227 2.86 -7.32 -1.21
C LEU A 227 3.92 -6.31 -0.77
N GLU A 228 4.03 -6.04 0.55
CA GLU A 228 5.10 -5.19 1.09
C GLU A 228 6.49 -5.81 0.86
N ALA A 229 6.64 -7.13 0.96
CA ALA A 229 7.89 -7.81 0.66
C ALA A 229 8.30 -7.65 -0.82
N PHE A 230 7.33 -7.71 -1.74
CA PHE A 230 7.56 -7.43 -3.16
C PHE A 230 7.96 -5.97 -3.39
N HIS A 231 7.26 -5.00 -2.80
CA HIS A 231 7.63 -3.58 -2.94
C HIS A 231 9.02 -3.27 -2.38
N ASN A 232 9.41 -3.96 -1.31
CA ASN A 232 10.76 -3.89 -0.76
C ASN A 232 11.82 -4.48 -1.70
N LEU A 233 11.49 -5.51 -2.49
CA LEU A 233 12.38 -6.05 -3.54
C LEU A 233 12.63 -5.03 -4.65
N ILE A 234 11.63 -4.20 -4.97
CA ILE A 234 11.78 -3.12 -5.96
C ILE A 234 12.71 -2.00 -5.43
N LEU A 235 12.83 -1.79 -4.11
CA LEU A 235 13.60 -0.66 -3.55
C LEU A 235 15.10 -0.69 -3.95
N PRO A 236 15.87 -1.77 -3.72
CA PRO A 236 17.28 -1.83 -4.12
C PRO A 236 17.48 -1.77 -5.64
N THR A 237 16.59 -2.40 -6.41
CA THR A 237 16.70 -2.53 -7.87
C THR A 237 16.30 -1.25 -8.60
N ALA A 238 15.36 -0.48 -8.03
CA ALA A 238 14.91 0.79 -8.58
C ALA A 238 15.76 1.98 -8.11
N ALA A 239 16.06 2.11 -6.81
CA ALA A 239 16.64 3.35 -6.27
C ALA A 239 18.07 3.64 -6.74
N TRP A 240 18.95 2.62 -6.78
CA TRP A 240 20.34 2.83 -7.19
C TRP A 240 20.47 3.18 -8.67
N LEU A 241 19.57 2.68 -9.50
CA LEU A 241 19.67 2.80 -10.95
C LEU A 241 18.76 3.86 -11.56
N ILE A 242 17.64 4.23 -10.92
CA ILE A 242 16.90 5.46 -11.24
C ILE A 242 17.84 6.66 -11.08
N TYR A 243 18.66 6.67 -10.02
CA TYR A 243 19.70 7.69 -9.81
C TYR A 243 20.74 7.75 -10.95
N ILE A 244 21.12 6.59 -11.51
CA ILE A 244 22.09 6.50 -12.63
C ILE A 244 21.42 6.86 -13.97
N ILE A 245 20.18 6.39 -14.22
CA ILE A 245 19.44 6.61 -15.48
C ILE A 245 18.94 8.05 -15.60
N SER A 246 18.44 8.66 -14.52
CA SER A 246 18.01 10.07 -14.53
C SER A 246 19.15 11.02 -14.89
N LYS A 247 20.40 10.59 -14.70
CA LYS A 247 21.61 11.32 -15.08
C LYS A 247 22.09 11.05 -16.50
N LEU A 248 21.68 9.95 -17.14
CA LEU A 248 22.31 9.47 -18.38
C LEU A 248 21.37 9.32 -19.58
N PHE A 249 20.08 9.01 -19.44
CA PHE A 249 19.20 8.76 -20.59
C PHE A 249 17.74 9.16 -20.34
N CYS A 250 17.29 10.24 -21.01
CA CYS A 250 15.96 10.83 -20.82
C CYS A 250 14.82 10.09 -21.59
N HIS A 251 15.14 9.30 -22.62
CA HIS A 251 14.13 8.68 -23.51
C HIS A 251 13.87 7.18 -23.28
N PHE A 252 14.78 6.46 -22.62
CA PHE A 252 14.62 5.02 -22.34
C PHE A 252 13.93 4.72 -20.99
N SER A 253 13.44 5.74 -20.29
CA SER A 253 13.09 5.66 -18.86
C SER A 253 11.88 4.76 -18.57
N LEU A 254 10.79 4.87 -19.32
CA LEU A 254 9.54 4.13 -19.06
C LEU A 254 9.66 2.63 -19.37
N GLN A 255 10.13 2.28 -20.57
CA GLN A 255 10.28 0.89 -21.00
C GLN A 255 11.27 0.13 -20.11
N LEU A 256 12.41 0.75 -19.76
CA LEU A 256 13.36 0.15 -18.81
C LEU A 256 12.75 -0.02 -17.41
N TYR A 257 11.88 0.90 -16.98
CA TYR A 257 11.17 0.76 -15.71
C TYR A 257 10.23 -0.44 -15.74
N PHE A 258 9.44 -0.61 -16.80
CA PHE A 258 8.60 -1.79 -17.02
C PHE A 258 9.41 -3.08 -16.97
N CYS A 259 10.50 -3.19 -17.75
CA CYS A 259 11.33 -4.40 -17.79
C CYS A 259 11.85 -4.78 -16.39
N ARG A 260 12.22 -3.79 -15.56
CA ARG A 260 12.69 -4.03 -14.18
C ARG A 260 11.57 -4.51 -13.26
N LEU A 261 10.38 -3.93 -13.37
CA LEU A 261 9.23 -4.40 -12.61
C LEU A 261 8.91 -5.86 -12.96
N TYR A 262 8.93 -6.21 -14.25
CA TYR A 262 8.71 -7.59 -14.69
C TYR A 262 9.80 -8.54 -14.18
N LEU A 263 11.08 -8.15 -14.24
CA LEU A 263 12.16 -8.97 -13.67
C LEU A 263 12.00 -9.15 -12.15
N ALA A 264 11.60 -8.10 -11.44
CA ALA A 264 11.32 -8.17 -10.00
C ALA A 264 10.13 -9.11 -9.71
N ALA A 265 9.06 -9.05 -10.52
CA ALA A 265 7.91 -9.94 -10.38
C ALA A 265 8.28 -11.39 -10.68
N MET A 266 9.03 -11.67 -11.74
CA MET A 266 9.53 -13.01 -12.03
C MET A 266 10.39 -13.56 -10.89
N HIS A 267 11.34 -12.74 -10.39
CA HIS A 267 12.16 -13.12 -9.24
C HIS A 267 11.30 -13.40 -8.00
N TYR A 268 10.33 -12.54 -7.71
CA TYR A 268 9.43 -12.71 -6.57
C TYR A 268 8.60 -13.99 -6.71
N ASN A 269 7.93 -14.18 -7.84
CA ASN A 269 7.05 -15.32 -8.08
C ASN A 269 7.79 -16.65 -7.98
N GLU A 270 9.05 -16.70 -8.40
CA GLU A 270 9.89 -17.91 -8.22
C GLU A 270 10.30 -18.12 -6.74
N ASN A 271 10.49 -17.05 -5.97
CA ASN A 271 11.13 -17.10 -4.66
C ASN A 271 10.20 -16.81 -3.47
N ALA A 272 8.93 -16.51 -3.70
CA ALA A 272 7.97 -16.09 -2.69
C ALA A 272 7.68 -17.20 -1.68
N ASP A 273 7.49 -18.43 -2.17
CA ASP A 273 7.07 -19.59 -1.39
C ASP A 273 8.21 -20.57 -1.07
N ARG A 274 9.46 -20.07 -1.07
CA ARG A 274 10.60 -20.87 -0.61
C ARG A 274 10.37 -21.42 0.79
N GLU A 275 10.73 -22.69 0.95
CA GLU A 275 10.67 -23.43 2.20
C GLU A 275 11.63 -22.84 3.25
N GLN A 276 11.34 -23.13 4.52
CA GLN A 276 12.25 -22.78 5.60
C GLN A 276 13.49 -23.68 5.52
N ALA A 277 14.68 -23.07 5.58
CA ALA A 277 15.93 -23.78 5.64
C ALA A 277 16.00 -24.63 6.92
N THR A 278 16.53 -25.85 6.78
CA THR A 278 16.77 -26.78 7.88
C THR A 278 18.26 -27.03 8.06
N THR A 279 18.68 -27.34 9.29
CA THR A 279 20.04 -27.79 9.56
C THR A 279 20.23 -29.22 9.03
N SER A 280 21.47 -29.72 9.01
CA SER A 280 21.77 -31.13 8.70
C SER A 280 21.03 -32.13 9.60
N ALA A 281 20.58 -31.71 10.78
CA ALA A 281 19.77 -32.49 11.71
C ALA A 281 18.25 -32.31 11.52
N GLY A 282 17.81 -31.66 10.44
CA GLY A 282 16.40 -31.43 10.12
C GLY A 282 15.72 -30.34 10.96
N GLN A 283 16.48 -29.54 11.74
CA GLN A 283 15.90 -28.52 12.60
C GLN A 283 15.66 -27.20 11.85
N PRO A 284 14.51 -26.53 12.03
CA PRO A 284 14.19 -25.29 11.35
C PRO A 284 15.15 -24.15 11.76
N VAL A 285 15.73 -23.48 10.77
CA VAL A 285 16.68 -22.38 11.00
C VAL A 285 15.93 -21.07 11.19
N PHE A 286 16.30 -20.33 12.24
CA PHE A 286 15.78 -19.00 12.55
C PHE A 286 16.93 -17.99 12.64
N LYS A 287 16.64 -16.75 12.23
CA LYS A 287 17.50 -15.60 12.50
C LYS A 287 16.85 -14.69 13.52
N VAL A 288 17.67 -14.14 14.39
CA VAL A 288 17.25 -13.15 15.39
C VAL A 288 17.19 -11.79 14.71
N VAL A 289 16.04 -11.12 14.76
CA VAL A 289 15.83 -9.81 14.14
C VAL A 289 15.37 -8.82 15.21
N PHE A 290 15.81 -7.57 15.05
CA PHE A 290 15.35 -6.41 15.82
C PHE A 290 14.50 -5.52 14.92
N PRO A 291 13.17 -5.71 14.85
CA PRO A 291 12.33 -4.88 14.01
C PRO A 291 12.31 -3.44 14.54
N LYS A 292 12.60 -2.46 13.68
CA LYS A 292 12.55 -1.02 14.04
C LYS A 292 11.23 -0.63 14.71
N SER A 293 10.12 -1.22 14.25
CA SER A 293 8.77 -0.98 14.78
C SER A 293 8.57 -1.44 16.23
N ARG A 294 9.38 -2.38 16.72
CA ARG A 294 9.26 -2.93 18.08
C ARG A 294 10.29 -2.38 19.08
N LYS A 295 11.03 -1.31 18.71
CA LYS A 295 11.86 -0.50 19.62
C LYS A 295 12.72 -1.33 20.60
N GLY A 296 13.42 -2.35 20.08
CA GLY A 296 14.33 -3.19 20.88
C GLY A 296 13.80 -4.57 21.26
N GLU A 297 12.51 -4.87 21.04
CA GLU A 297 12.03 -6.27 21.20
C GLU A 297 12.61 -7.17 20.10
N VAL A 298 13.06 -8.35 20.52
CA VAL A 298 13.62 -9.38 19.65
C VAL A 298 12.50 -10.21 19.03
N THR A 299 12.66 -10.63 17.77
CA THR A 299 11.77 -11.60 17.15
C THR A 299 12.57 -12.61 16.35
N ALA A 300 12.21 -13.89 16.47
CA ALA A 300 12.75 -14.95 15.62
C ALA A 300 12.05 -14.91 14.25
N ARG A 301 12.83 -14.88 13.16
CA ARG A 301 12.32 -14.93 11.79
C ARG A 301 12.82 -16.20 11.11
N PRO A 302 11.95 -17.00 10.48
CA PRO A 302 12.36 -18.14 9.66
C PRO A 302 13.39 -17.71 8.60
N VAL A 303 14.45 -18.49 8.44
CA VAL A 303 15.40 -18.36 7.33
C VAL A 303 14.89 -19.26 6.21
N LYS A 304 14.70 -18.71 5.01
CA LYS A 304 14.29 -19.50 3.84
C LYS A 304 15.52 -20.11 3.15
N THR A 305 15.32 -21.19 2.39
CA THR A 305 16.34 -21.78 1.49
C THR A 305 16.90 -20.74 0.52
N ASP A 306 18.06 -20.99 -0.10
CA ASP A 306 18.65 -20.01 -1.03
C ASP A 306 17.74 -19.73 -2.24
N PRO A 307 17.76 -18.49 -2.76
CA PRO A 307 16.95 -18.13 -3.92
C PRO A 307 17.42 -18.86 -5.18
N THR A 308 16.48 -19.13 -6.07
CA THR A 308 16.75 -19.67 -7.41
C THR A 308 16.56 -18.59 -8.47
N TYR A 309 17.16 -18.83 -9.64
CA TYR A 309 17.19 -17.90 -10.78
C TYR A 309 16.80 -18.58 -12.09
N LYS A 310 15.92 -19.58 -12.06
CA LYS A 310 15.48 -20.31 -13.25
C LYS A 310 14.80 -19.40 -14.25
N TYR A 311 14.07 -18.38 -13.80
CA TYR A 311 13.52 -17.34 -14.66
C TYR A 311 14.60 -16.65 -15.50
N VAL A 312 15.83 -16.49 -14.99
CA VAL A 312 16.95 -15.91 -15.75
C VAL A 312 17.40 -16.88 -16.84
N GLU A 313 17.53 -18.16 -16.52
CA GLU A 313 17.88 -19.21 -17.49
C GLU A 313 16.84 -19.30 -18.61
N GLU A 314 15.54 -19.29 -18.27
CA GLU A 314 14.43 -19.28 -19.23
C GLU A 314 14.48 -18.04 -20.13
N LEU A 315 14.73 -16.85 -19.57
CA LEU A 315 14.86 -15.61 -20.33
C LEU A 315 16.08 -15.63 -21.26
N MET A 316 17.23 -16.09 -20.77
CA MET A 316 18.45 -16.18 -21.57
C MET A 316 18.25 -17.15 -22.73
N ARG A 317 17.60 -18.29 -22.49
CA ARG A 317 17.25 -19.24 -23.54
C ARG A 317 16.33 -18.59 -24.58
N LEU A 318 15.27 -17.91 -24.15
CA LEU A 318 14.34 -17.21 -25.05
C LEU A 318 15.05 -16.14 -25.89
N VAL A 319 16.01 -15.42 -25.31
CA VAL A 319 16.85 -14.47 -26.06
C VAL A 319 17.63 -15.18 -27.15
N PHE A 320 18.37 -16.25 -26.83
CA PHE A 320 19.21 -16.96 -27.79
C PHE A 320 18.44 -17.76 -28.85
N GLU A 321 17.31 -18.37 -28.47
CA GLU A 321 16.56 -19.27 -29.37
C GLU A 321 15.49 -18.54 -30.19
N ALA A 322 14.96 -17.41 -29.71
CA ALA A 322 13.86 -16.71 -30.39
C ALA A 322 14.22 -15.27 -30.79
N VAL A 323 14.78 -14.47 -29.87
CA VAL A 323 15.05 -13.04 -30.14
C VAL A 323 16.19 -12.85 -31.13
N PHE A 324 17.24 -13.67 -31.05
CA PHE A 324 18.36 -13.61 -31.99
C PHE A 324 17.99 -14.13 -33.38
N GLU A 325 17.09 -15.11 -33.47
CA GLU A 325 16.58 -15.63 -34.74
C GLU A 325 15.67 -14.63 -35.44
N ASP A 326 14.68 -14.07 -34.72
CA ASP A 326 13.83 -12.99 -35.21
C ASP A 326 13.44 -12.02 -34.07
N PRO A 327 14.07 -10.84 -34.01
CA PRO A 327 13.75 -9.84 -33.00
C PRO A 327 12.45 -9.08 -33.29
N THR A 328 11.89 -9.21 -34.51
CA THR A 328 10.79 -8.37 -35.00
C THR A 328 9.55 -8.43 -34.08
N PRO A 329 9.05 -9.60 -33.66
CA PRO A 329 7.87 -9.69 -32.80
C PRO A 329 8.08 -9.00 -31.45
N PHE A 330 9.29 -9.11 -30.87
CA PHE A 330 9.63 -8.51 -29.59
C PHE A 330 9.75 -6.98 -29.69
N VAL A 331 10.35 -6.49 -30.77
CA VAL A 331 10.48 -5.04 -31.03
C VAL A 331 9.12 -4.41 -31.30
N GLU A 332 8.23 -5.09 -32.02
CA GLU A 332 6.86 -4.62 -32.26
C GLU A 332 6.06 -4.51 -30.97
N VAL A 333 6.14 -5.52 -30.09
CA VAL A 333 5.53 -5.46 -28.77
C VAL A 333 6.08 -4.28 -27.96
N LEU A 334 7.40 -4.07 -27.93
CA LEU A 334 8.00 -2.92 -27.23
C LEU A 334 7.54 -1.57 -27.78
N LYS A 335 7.38 -1.44 -29.10
CA LYS A 335 6.88 -0.23 -29.77
C LYS A 335 5.39 0.00 -29.52
N SER A 336 4.63 -1.06 -29.26
CA SER A 336 3.20 -0.95 -28.94
C SER A 336 2.92 -0.39 -27.55
N ILE A 337 3.91 -0.41 -26.64
CA ILE A 337 3.78 0.13 -25.30
C ILE A 337 3.60 1.65 -25.39
N PRO A 338 2.46 2.21 -24.97
CA PRO A 338 2.23 3.64 -25.03
C PRO A 338 3.22 4.35 -24.11
N ILE A 339 4.03 5.26 -24.68
CA ILE A 339 4.92 6.14 -23.93
C ILE A 339 4.22 7.50 -23.83
N PRO A 340 3.75 7.91 -22.64
CA PRO A 340 3.16 9.22 -22.48
C PRO A 340 4.24 10.29 -22.68
N LYS A 341 3.83 11.47 -23.14
CA LYS A 341 4.76 12.58 -23.35
C LYS A 341 5.37 13.01 -22.01
N ASP A 342 6.57 13.59 -22.05
CA ASP A 342 7.20 14.16 -20.86
C ASP A 342 6.30 15.25 -20.25
N LEU A 343 6.30 15.36 -18.92
CA LEU A 343 5.51 16.39 -18.22
C LEU A 343 5.86 17.81 -18.71
N ALA A 344 7.13 18.05 -19.01
CA ALA A 344 7.62 19.34 -19.52
C ALA A 344 7.29 19.60 -21.01
N SER A 345 6.64 18.66 -21.71
CA SER A 345 6.28 18.83 -23.11
C SER A 345 5.03 19.69 -23.33
N GLU A 346 4.20 19.84 -22.30
CA GLU A 346 2.98 20.67 -22.33
C GLU A 346 3.27 22.15 -22.02
N HIS A 347 4.50 22.47 -21.61
CA HIS A 347 4.91 23.81 -21.24
C HIS A 347 5.82 24.42 -22.31
N GLU A 348 5.59 25.71 -22.58
CA GLU A 348 6.53 26.49 -23.37
C GLU A 348 7.89 26.53 -22.67
N ARG A 349 8.96 26.24 -23.41
CA ARG A 349 10.32 26.20 -22.87
C ARG A 349 10.98 27.57 -23.07
N PRO A 350 11.02 28.44 -22.05
CA PRO A 350 11.79 29.69 -22.13
C PRO A 350 13.27 29.40 -22.38
N SER A 351 13.99 30.39 -22.90
CA SER A 351 15.44 30.29 -23.09
C SER A 351 16.14 30.05 -21.75
N LYS A 352 17.27 29.34 -21.77
CA LYS A 352 18.05 29.07 -20.56
C LYS A 352 18.44 30.39 -19.90
N GLU A 353 18.77 31.38 -20.72
CA GLU A 353 19.18 32.73 -20.34
C GLU A 353 18.05 33.44 -19.58
N GLU A 354 16.80 33.38 -20.06
CA GLU A 354 15.63 33.91 -19.37
C GLU A 354 15.37 33.23 -18.03
N VAL A 355 15.50 31.89 -17.98
CA VAL A 355 15.29 31.13 -16.74
C VAL A 355 16.34 31.48 -15.70
N VAL A 356 17.60 31.60 -16.10
CA VAL A 356 18.70 32.00 -15.21
C VAL A 356 18.53 33.45 -14.76
N ALA A 357 18.14 34.37 -15.64
CA ALA A 357 17.90 35.77 -15.28
C ALA A 357 16.75 35.93 -14.28
N ARG A 358 15.70 35.10 -14.38
CA ARG A 358 14.58 35.06 -13.42
C ARG A 358 14.90 34.30 -12.13
N HIS A 359 16.04 33.63 -12.05
CA HIS A 359 16.41 32.82 -10.88
C HIS A 359 16.84 33.72 -9.72
N VAL A 360 15.88 34.15 -8.90
CA VAL A 360 16.14 34.95 -7.70
C VAL A 360 16.44 34.01 -6.53
N SER A 361 17.67 34.07 -6.00
CA SER A 361 18.03 33.38 -4.75
C SER A 361 17.42 34.12 -3.56
N ARG A 362 16.93 33.38 -2.56
CA ARG A 362 16.46 33.95 -1.29
C ARG A 362 17.61 34.54 -0.44
N PHE A 363 18.86 34.34 -0.84
CA PHE A 363 20.07 34.77 -0.16
C PHE A 363 20.89 35.80 -0.97
N VAL A 364 20.24 36.63 -1.79
CA VAL A 364 20.96 37.75 -2.42
C VAL A 364 21.39 38.73 -1.30
N GLN A 365 22.66 38.63 -0.88
CA GLN A 365 23.36 39.72 -0.21
C GLN A 365 23.45 40.85 -1.24
N GLY A 366 22.72 41.93 -0.96
CA GLY A 366 22.44 42.96 -1.93
C GLY A 366 23.68 43.67 -2.46
N THR A 367 23.61 44.03 -3.74
CA THR A 367 24.16 45.29 -4.20
C THR A 367 22.97 46.08 -4.74
N VAL A 368 22.63 47.16 -4.05
CA VAL A 368 21.60 48.12 -4.44
C VAL A 368 21.99 48.72 -5.78
N GLY A 369 21.15 48.52 -6.79
CA GLY A 369 21.25 49.13 -8.11
C GLY A 369 19.85 49.42 -8.61
N THR A 370 19.37 50.62 -8.33
CA THR A 370 18.06 51.15 -8.71
C THR A 370 17.89 51.13 -10.22
N LEU A 371 16.84 50.47 -10.72
CA LEU A 371 16.29 50.76 -12.05
C LEU A 371 14.78 50.49 -12.03
N HIS A 372 14.03 51.58 -11.88
CA HIS A 372 12.60 51.61 -12.14
C HIS A 372 12.34 51.19 -13.59
N THR A 373 11.53 50.16 -13.78
CA THR A 373 10.78 49.94 -15.01
C THR A 373 9.33 49.76 -14.64
N MET A 374 8.51 50.74 -15.02
CA MET A 374 7.05 50.65 -14.96
C MET A 374 6.59 49.72 -16.08
N HIS A 375 5.73 48.77 -15.76
CA HIS A 375 4.87 48.11 -16.75
C HIS A 375 3.42 48.19 -16.26
N PRO A 376 2.47 48.51 -17.15
CA PRO A 376 1.07 48.73 -16.79
C PRO A 376 0.33 47.40 -16.56
N ASP A 377 -0.57 47.39 -15.59
CA ASP A 377 -1.49 46.29 -15.27
C ASP A 377 -2.44 46.00 -16.44
N PRO A 378 -2.68 44.71 -16.78
CA PRO A 378 -3.88 44.31 -17.47
C PRO A 378 -4.97 43.94 -16.46
N GLU A 379 -6.11 44.59 -16.63
CA GLU A 379 -7.36 44.46 -15.88
C GLU A 379 -7.87 43.02 -15.75
N THR A 380 -8.17 42.63 -14.52
CA THR A 380 -9.01 41.47 -14.18
C THR A 380 -10.50 41.79 -14.39
N ALA A 381 -11.20 40.99 -15.18
CA ALA A 381 -12.67 40.92 -15.17
C ALA A 381 -13.14 39.82 -14.19
N GLY A 382 -14.00 40.19 -13.22
CA GLY A 382 -14.70 39.28 -12.28
C GLY A 382 -15.78 38.43 -12.98
N VAL A 383 -16.63 37.61 -12.34
CA VAL A 383 -17.22 37.51 -10.99
C VAL A 383 -17.84 36.08 -10.91
N SER A 384 -17.82 35.30 -9.81
CA SER A 384 -18.89 35.17 -8.79
C SER A 384 -18.63 33.91 -7.95
N GLY A 385 -18.49 34.01 -6.63
CA GLY A 385 -19.49 33.63 -5.60
C GLY A 385 -18.81 32.66 -4.61
N VAL A 386 -18.96 32.67 -3.28
CA VAL A 386 -19.98 33.17 -2.35
C VAL A 386 -19.27 33.46 -1.01
N GLN A 387 -19.55 34.60 -0.39
CA GLN A 387 -19.08 34.97 0.96
C GLN A 387 -19.92 34.27 2.05
N TYR A 388 -19.26 33.70 3.06
CA TYR A 388 -19.86 33.44 4.37
C TYR A 388 -19.42 34.53 5.35
N THR A 389 -20.39 35.31 5.81
CA THR A 389 -20.26 36.27 6.90
C THR A 389 -20.30 35.54 8.25
N MET A 390 -19.31 35.78 9.10
CA MET A 390 -19.44 35.56 10.55
C MET A 390 -19.32 36.92 11.25
N GLY A 391 -20.44 37.38 11.80
CA GLY A 391 -20.48 38.51 12.71
C GLY A 391 -20.19 38.07 14.14
N LEU A 392 -19.47 38.91 14.88
CA LEU A 392 -19.45 38.93 16.34
C LEU A 392 -19.75 40.37 16.78
N PRO A 393 -20.67 40.60 17.72
CA PRO A 393 -20.85 41.88 18.37
C PRO A 393 -20.40 41.80 19.85
N PRO A 394 -20.56 42.92 20.58
CA PRO A 394 -19.62 44.03 20.75
C PRO A 394 -18.53 43.78 21.81
#